data_AF-T0T0J9-F1
#
_entry.id   AF-T0T0J9-F1
#
_cell.length_a   1.000
_cell.length_b   1.000
_cell.length_c   1.000
_cell.angle_alpha   90.00
_cell.angle_beta   90.00
_cell.angle_gamma   90.00
#
_symmetry.space_group_name_H-M   'P 1'
#
loop_
_entity.id
_entity.type
_entity.pdbx_description
1 polymer ?
#
loop_
_entity_poly.entity_id
_entity_poly.type
_entity_poly.pdbx_seq_one_letter_code
_entity_poly.pdbx_strand_id
1 'polypeptide(L)'
;MKKLLILLSLVYLSSCSFEGARNPASEISSYERHSGQIEVRLSEEAALSDKEGFSEELYAKIKRMNKNFEAAGSGYSVDLRSMQVRIKYVDDLPENTAYVLDTKVDELGNHIIQIYGSKKATVDMTAQDEIMGILSKIVDKDLYPNPFGFFETSLNARAGHKQAQLHLQNIHLDVIEDIQEEISGEPLDEKVSQIQESISELESAIKVAKKEAKAQEASRKDVMKVLDKAAADGQLKNLLQANDREGVASLLEKYIPREQMTPMEHKFWDFTLNKIRNPVALKDRVLMYRGTDGDRLYPMIKDGVELSKEEAVKQGKLGAMSTILTRNQGTWNRRLRSLQTMYGKEFSQNPQNPNSKFVETARLTTWMKQHADDPMGSPFLSFSSSYDVAYRFGKESLGAFLVDPEVIVFNQMTDYKSEMEFLHTLISFPDEMFSYYDSEFDGKLSGDSIRAKIDADLKKVLKEEYGEQSDKIYQDLVSKSKEFVDSKRAFLVPEKKLETVTVQTNKRPGLWRRFWNWVKRKDEPYYVVENKTQEVKAGPNKLTCSYALMSFLKY
;
A
#
# COMPACT_ATOMS: atom_id res chain seq x y z
N MET A 1 -36.01 23.08 8.45
CA MET A 1 -34.56 23.12 8.13
C MET A 1 -33.63 22.59 9.22
N LYS A 2 -33.81 22.90 10.52
CA LYS A 2 -32.94 22.37 11.60
C LYS A 2 -32.98 20.84 11.82
N LYS A 3 -34.08 20.15 11.45
CA LYS A 3 -34.18 18.68 11.54
C LYS A 3 -33.56 17.92 10.35
N LEU A 4 -33.28 18.59 9.23
CA LEU A 4 -32.65 17.98 8.06
C LEU A 4 -31.11 17.97 8.18
N LEU A 5 -30.53 18.96 8.90
CA LEU A 5 -29.10 18.97 9.20
C LEU A 5 -28.69 17.88 10.21
N ILE A 6 -29.54 17.58 11.20
CA ILE A 6 -29.22 16.56 12.22
C ILE A 6 -29.21 15.14 11.62
N LEU A 7 -29.99 14.89 10.55
CA LEU A 7 -29.97 13.60 9.85
C LEU A 7 -28.71 13.41 8.97
N LEU A 8 -28.16 14.49 8.40
CA LEU A 8 -26.92 14.45 7.63
C LEU A 8 -25.66 14.33 8.52
N SER A 9 -25.69 14.87 9.74
CA SER A 9 -24.60 14.71 10.72
C SER A 9 -24.52 13.29 11.30
N LEU A 10 -25.66 12.58 11.41
CA LEU A 10 -25.72 11.21 11.93
C LEU A 10 -25.32 10.14 10.90
N VAL A 11 -25.34 10.47 9.60
CA VAL A 11 -24.84 9.58 8.53
C VAL A 11 -23.32 9.68 8.35
N TYR A 12 -22.67 10.75 8.84
CA TYR A 12 -21.22 10.98 8.66
C TYR A 12 -20.34 10.57 9.85
N LEU A 13 -20.91 10.24 11.02
CA LEU A 13 -20.16 9.91 12.25
C LEU A 13 -19.90 8.40 12.44
N SER A 14 -20.16 7.56 11.44
CA SER A 14 -19.98 6.10 11.49
C SER A 14 -18.87 5.54 10.59
N SER A 15 -18.14 6.38 9.86
CA SER A 15 -17.18 5.95 8.82
C SER A 15 -15.84 5.38 9.32
N CYS A 16 -15.58 5.34 10.63
CA CYS A 16 -14.42 4.63 11.20
C CYS A 16 -14.76 3.67 12.35
N SER A 17 -16.04 3.44 12.67
CA SER A 17 -16.40 2.63 13.86
C SER A 17 -17.63 1.74 13.72
N PHE A 18 -18.35 1.78 12.60
CA PHE A 18 -19.47 0.87 12.35
C PHE A 18 -19.65 0.67 10.84
N GLU A 19 -18.63 0.15 10.14
CA GLU A 19 -18.96 -0.87 9.14
C GLU A 19 -19.39 -2.08 9.96
N GLY A 20 -20.70 -2.14 10.22
CA GLY A 20 -21.32 -3.32 10.77
C GLY A 20 -20.76 -4.50 10.01
N ALA A 21 -20.27 -5.50 10.74
CA ALA A 21 -19.77 -6.75 10.21
C ALA A 21 -20.51 -7.04 8.91
N ARG A 22 -19.88 -6.76 7.76
CA ARG A 22 -20.11 -7.60 6.62
C ARG A 22 -19.68 -8.93 7.20
N ASN A 23 -20.67 -9.74 7.60
CA ASN A 23 -20.45 -11.14 7.86
C ASN A 23 -19.48 -11.56 6.77
N PRO A 24 -18.29 -12.11 7.11
CA PRO A 24 -17.34 -12.55 6.10
C PRO A 24 -18.19 -13.29 5.09
N ALA A 25 -18.27 -12.76 3.87
CA ALA A 25 -19.18 -13.25 2.85
C ALA A 25 -19.02 -14.76 2.92
N SER A 26 -20.10 -15.45 3.29
CA SER A 26 -20.09 -16.87 3.64
C SER A 26 -19.06 -17.58 2.78
N GLU A 27 -18.15 -18.36 3.37
CA GLU A 27 -16.95 -19.01 2.77
C GLU A 27 -17.16 -19.77 1.44
N ILE A 28 -18.35 -19.73 0.86
CA ILE A 28 -18.63 -19.88 -0.56
C ILE A 28 -18.09 -18.65 -1.32
N SER A 29 -16.77 -18.46 -1.34
CA SER A 29 -16.12 -17.54 -2.27
C SER A 29 -16.25 -18.12 -3.68
N SER A 30 -17.37 -17.87 -4.36
CA SER A 30 -17.49 -18.20 -5.78
C SER A 30 -16.38 -17.48 -6.54
N TYR A 31 -15.64 -18.23 -7.37
CA TYR A 31 -14.70 -17.66 -8.32
C TYR A 31 -15.43 -16.62 -9.20
N GLU A 32 -14.89 -15.41 -9.31
CA GLU A 32 -15.38 -14.36 -10.20
C GLU A 32 -14.24 -13.96 -11.15
N ARG A 33 -14.48 -14.14 -12.45
CA ARG A 33 -13.51 -13.86 -13.50
C ARG A 33 -13.30 -12.35 -13.64
N HIS A 34 -12.05 -11.89 -13.71
CA HIS A 34 -11.74 -10.49 -14.00
C HIS A 34 -10.40 -10.33 -14.72
N SER A 35 -10.22 -9.21 -15.41
CA SER A 35 -9.04 -8.89 -16.22
C SER A 35 -7.73 -8.65 -15.44
N GLY A 36 -7.72 -8.92 -14.14
CA GLY A 36 -6.53 -8.84 -13.28
C GLY A 36 -5.97 -10.20 -12.89
N GLN A 37 -6.62 -11.27 -13.36
CA GLN A 37 -6.19 -12.65 -13.23
C GLN A 37 -5.31 -13.05 -14.42
N ILE A 38 -4.44 -14.03 -14.20
CA ILE A 38 -3.81 -14.80 -15.29
C ILE A 38 -4.45 -16.19 -15.28
N GLU A 39 -5.06 -16.56 -16.40
CA GLU A 39 -5.71 -17.86 -16.58
C GLU A 39 -4.80 -18.79 -17.39
N VAL A 40 -4.53 -19.96 -16.81
CA VAL A 40 -3.77 -21.03 -17.43
C VAL A 40 -4.74 -22.12 -17.85
N ARG A 41 -4.84 -22.38 -19.16
CA ARG A 41 -5.72 -23.42 -19.72
C ARG A 41 -5.09 -24.80 -19.68
N LEU A 42 -5.92 -25.84 -19.56
CA LEU A 42 -5.52 -27.22 -19.75
C LEU A 42 -5.12 -27.44 -21.21
N SER A 43 -4.07 -28.24 -21.42
CA SER A 43 -3.74 -28.85 -22.69
C SER A 43 -4.87 -29.81 -23.12
N GLU A 44 -5.12 -29.89 -24.43
CA GLU A 44 -6.15 -30.80 -24.96
C GLU A 44 -5.84 -32.28 -24.69
N GLU A 45 -4.57 -32.59 -24.43
CA GLU A 45 -4.06 -33.95 -24.15
C GLU A 45 -4.16 -34.35 -22.67
N ALA A 46 -4.64 -33.47 -21.78
CA ALA A 46 -4.72 -33.76 -20.35
C ALA A 46 -5.69 -34.92 -20.07
N ALA A 47 -5.14 -36.12 -19.90
CA ALA A 47 -5.90 -37.30 -19.50
C ALA A 47 -6.53 -37.06 -18.12
N LEU A 48 -7.85 -37.24 -18.01
CA LEU A 48 -8.55 -37.20 -16.73
C LEU A 48 -7.96 -38.28 -15.81
N SER A 49 -7.26 -37.85 -14.77
CA SER A 49 -6.68 -38.70 -13.75
C SER A 49 -7.45 -38.51 -12.45
N ASP A 50 -7.75 -39.61 -11.77
CA ASP A 50 -8.37 -39.59 -10.44
C ASP A 50 -7.40 -39.12 -9.33
N LYS A 51 -6.12 -38.86 -9.67
CA LYS A 51 -5.15 -38.32 -8.71
C LYS A 51 -5.38 -36.83 -8.50
N GLU A 52 -5.98 -36.49 -7.36
CA GLU A 52 -6.02 -35.13 -6.83
C GLU A 52 -4.64 -34.76 -6.23
N GLY A 53 -4.06 -33.62 -6.62
CA GLY A 53 -2.76 -33.15 -6.10
C GLY A 53 -1.98 -32.23 -7.06
N PHE A 54 -1.42 -31.11 -6.59
CA PHE A 54 -0.41 -30.36 -7.37
C PHE A 54 0.90 -31.17 -7.34
N SER A 55 1.78 -30.99 -8.34
CA SER A 55 3.10 -31.63 -8.28
C SER A 55 3.85 -31.24 -7.01
N GLU A 56 4.70 -32.16 -6.54
CA GLU A 56 5.63 -31.89 -5.45
C GLU A 56 6.53 -30.69 -5.78
N GLU A 57 6.81 -30.46 -7.07
CA GLU A 57 7.63 -29.37 -7.55
C GLU A 57 6.95 -28.00 -7.39
N LEU A 58 5.70 -27.84 -7.84
CA LEU A 58 4.94 -26.61 -7.65
C LEU A 58 4.79 -26.28 -6.15
N TYR A 59 4.49 -27.29 -5.33
CA TYR A 59 4.47 -27.13 -3.87
C TYR A 59 5.83 -26.71 -3.31
N ALA A 60 6.93 -27.31 -3.78
CA ALA A 60 8.28 -26.97 -3.35
C ALA A 60 8.67 -25.54 -3.75
N LYS A 61 8.31 -25.09 -4.95
CA LYS A 61 8.50 -23.71 -5.43
C LYS A 61 7.76 -22.72 -4.54
N ILE A 62 6.48 -22.97 -4.28
CA ILE A 62 5.64 -22.10 -3.43
C ILE A 62 6.16 -22.05 -2.00
N LYS A 63 6.54 -23.20 -1.44
CA LYS A 63 7.16 -23.27 -0.11
C LYS A 63 8.47 -22.48 -0.07
N ARG A 64 9.28 -22.55 -1.12
CA ARG A 64 10.53 -21.78 -1.24
C ARG A 64 10.26 -20.28 -1.34
N MET A 65 9.29 -19.86 -2.15
CA MET A 65 8.88 -18.45 -2.26
C MET A 65 8.39 -17.91 -0.93
N ASN A 66 7.48 -18.61 -0.25
CA ASN A 66 7.00 -18.22 1.07
C ASN A 66 8.14 -18.16 2.10
N LYS A 67 9.05 -19.13 2.09
CA LYS A 67 10.24 -19.11 2.94
C LYS A 67 11.13 -17.89 2.65
N ASN A 68 11.27 -17.50 1.39
CA ASN A 68 12.02 -16.30 1.02
C ASN A 68 11.30 -15.03 1.49
N PHE A 69 9.98 -14.93 1.31
CA PHE A 69 9.19 -13.82 1.84
C PHE A 69 9.27 -13.69 3.37
N GLU A 70 9.28 -14.82 4.09
CA GLU A 70 9.45 -14.86 5.55
C GLU A 70 10.88 -14.56 6.02
N ALA A 71 11.88 -14.94 5.22
CA ALA A 71 13.29 -14.76 5.58
C ALA A 71 13.67 -13.29 5.48
N ALA A 72 13.92 -12.66 6.63
CA ALA A 72 14.34 -11.26 6.77
C ALA A 72 15.70 -10.90 6.11
N GLY A 73 16.23 -11.72 5.19
CA GLY A 73 17.52 -11.53 4.52
C GLY A 73 17.68 -12.25 3.17
N SER A 74 16.61 -12.70 2.50
CA SER A 74 16.74 -13.44 1.24
C SER A 74 16.93 -12.52 0.03
N GLY A 75 18.00 -11.73 -0.04
CA GLY A 75 18.38 -10.96 -1.23
C GLY A 75 17.40 -9.86 -1.71
N TYR A 76 16.17 -9.80 -1.19
CA TYR A 76 15.25 -8.69 -1.31
C TYR A 76 15.56 -7.70 -0.19
N SER A 77 15.65 -6.45 -0.58
CA SER A 77 16.02 -5.36 0.28
C SER A 77 14.81 -4.83 1.07
N VAL A 78 13.59 -5.07 0.56
CA VAL A 78 12.27 -4.73 1.12
C VAL A 78 11.69 -5.79 2.07
N ASP A 79 10.75 -5.42 2.94
CA ASP A 79 10.08 -6.37 3.86
C ASP A 79 8.88 -7.07 3.19
N LEU A 80 9.06 -8.36 2.90
CA LEU A 80 8.07 -9.19 2.22
C LEU A 80 7.30 -10.12 3.17
N ARG A 81 7.42 -10.00 4.50
CA ARG A 81 6.82 -10.95 5.45
C ARG A 81 5.29 -10.98 5.44
N SER A 82 4.68 -9.91 4.93
CA SER A 82 3.23 -9.83 4.70
C SER A 82 2.78 -10.52 3.39
N MET A 83 3.71 -10.96 2.55
CA MET A 83 3.41 -11.61 1.27
C MET A 83 3.34 -13.13 1.40
N GLN A 84 2.37 -13.73 0.72
CA GLN A 84 2.19 -15.18 0.69
C GLN A 84 1.71 -15.64 -0.67
N VAL A 85 2.21 -16.79 -1.13
CA VAL A 85 1.60 -17.56 -2.22
C VAL A 85 0.76 -18.66 -1.59
N ARG A 86 -0.52 -18.72 -1.93
CA ARG A 86 -1.46 -19.73 -1.46
C ARG A 86 -2.04 -20.49 -2.63
N ILE A 87 -2.33 -21.76 -2.42
CA ILE A 87 -3.04 -22.58 -3.39
C ILE A 87 -4.37 -23.04 -2.79
N LYS A 88 -5.43 -22.97 -3.58
CA LYS A 88 -6.77 -23.44 -3.21
C LYS A 88 -7.30 -24.31 -4.35
N TYR A 89 -7.74 -25.52 -4.01
CA TYR A 89 -8.51 -26.33 -4.94
C TYR A 89 -9.93 -25.80 -5.03
N VAL A 90 -10.44 -25.79 -6.25
CA VAL A 90 -11.84 -25.52 -6.54
C VAL A 90 -12.36 -26.64 -7.43
N ASP A 91 -13.62 -27.04 -7.21
CA ASP A 91 -14.19 -28.19 -7.90
C ASP A 91 -14.24 -27.97 -9.42
N ASP A 92 -14.64 -26.76 -9.84
CA ASP A 92 -14.64 -26.35 -11.24
C ASP A 92 -14.12 -24.91 -11.39
N LEU A 93 -13.22 -24.74 -12.38
CA LEU A 93 -12.91 -23.46 -13.00
C LEU A 93 -13.60 -23.41 -14.38
N PRO A 94 -13.99 -22.22 -14.87
CA PRO A 94 -14.63 -22.11 -16.18
C PRO A 94 -13.70 -22.53 -17.33
N GLU A 95 -14.28 -22.78 -18.51
CA GLU A 95 -13.58 -22.76 -19.81
C GLU A 95 -12.26 -23.54 -19.90
N ASN A 96 -12.25 -24.82 -19.47
CA ASN A 96 -11.06 -25.67 -19.54
C ASN A 96 -9.83 -25.06 -18.83
N THR A 97 -10.03 -24.19 -17.84
CA THR A 97 -8.95 -23.55 -17.09
C THR A 97 -8.35 -24.52 -16.07
N ALA A 98 -7.04 -24.72 -16.15
CA ALA A 98 -6.25 -25.50 -15.22
C ALA A 98 -6.00 -24.72 -13.93
N TYR A 99 -5.47 -23.50 -14.08
CA TYR A 99 -5.14 -22.63 -12.96
C TYR A 99 -5.62 -21.20 -13.20
N VAL A 100 -5.96 -20.52 -12.11
CA VAL A 100 -6.13 -19.06 -12.11
C VAL A 100 -5.24 -18.46 -11.05
N LEU A 101 -4.36 -17.56 -11.46
CA LEU A 101 -3.56 -16.74 -10.56
C LEU A 101 -4.26 -15.40 -10.33
N ASP A 102 -4.50 -15.08 -9.07
CA ASP A 102 -5.19 -13.87 -8.63
C ASP A 102 -4.43 -13.19 -7.48
N THR A 103 -4.71 -11.90 -7.25
CA THR A 103 -4.17 -11.15 -6.11
C THR A 103 -5.28 -10.72 -5.16
N LYS A 104 -5.02 -10.92 -3.86
CA LYS A 104 -5.93 -10.59 -2.77
C LYS A 104 -5.17 -10.00 -1.60
N VAL A 105 -5.84 -9.15 -0.83
CA VAL A 105 -5.35 -8.75 0.48
C VAL A 105 -6.33 -9.28 1.52
N ASP A 106 -5.85 -10.09 2.47
CA ASP A 106 -6.72 -10.64 3.51
C ASP A 106 -7.03 -9.60 4.61
N GLU A 107 -7.92 -9.97 5.53
CA GLU A 107 -8.33 -9.11 6.64
C GLU A 107 -7.15 -8.68 7.54
N LEU A 108 -6.05 -9.45 7.51
CA LEU A 108 -4.80 -9.18 8.22
C LEU A 108 -3.87 -8.24 7.46
N GLY A 109 -4.23 -7.82 6.25
CA GLY A 109 -3.37 -7.04 5.36
C GLY A 109 -2.31 -7.87 4.63
N ASN A 110 -2.36 -9.21 4.70
CA ASN A 110 -1.39 -10.03 3.97
C ASN A 110 -1.70 -9.96 2.47
N HIS A 111 -0.65 -9.76 1.68
CA HIS A 111 -0.70 -9.75 0.23
C HIS A 111 -0.60 -11.18 -0.28
N ILE A 112 -1.72 -11.72 -0.75
CA ILE A 112 -1.84 -13.10 -1.18
C ILE A 112 -1.83 -13.17 -2.70
N ILE A 113 -0.85 -13.89 -3.25
CA ILE A 113 -0.89 -14.42 -4.61
C ILE A 113 -1.64 -15.75 -4.50
N GLN A 114 -2.89 -15.75 -4.94
CA GLN A 114 -3.79 -16.89 -4.81
C GLN A 114 -3.81 -17.66 -6.13
N ILE A 115 -3.42 -18.93 -6.07
CA ILE A 115 -3.58 -19.88 -7.18
C ILE A 115 -4.83 -20.69 -6.90
N TYR A 116 -5.81 -20.64 -7.80
CA TYR A 116 -6.91 -21.58 -7.84
C TYR A 116 -6.55 -22.69 -8.81
N GLY A 117 -6.59 -23.93 -8.35
CA GLY A 117 -6.37 -25.10 -9.20
C GLY A 117 -7.67 -25.86 -9.40
N SER A 118 -8.02 -26.14 -10.66
CA SER A 118 -9.03 -27.13 -10.99
C SER A 118 -8.53 -28.52 -10.60
N LYS A 119 -9.43 -29.41 -10.19
CA LYS A 119 -9.09 -30.83 -9.95
C LYS A 119 -8.50 -31.52 -11.19
N LYS A 120 -8.84 -31.03 -12.40
CA LYS A 120 -8.34 -31.55 -13.67
C LYS A 120 -6.90 -31.13 -13.99
N ALA A 121 -6.39 -30.09 -13.31
CA ALA A 121 -5.08 -29.49 -13.56
C ALA A 121 -3.90 -30.28 -12.97
N THR A 122 -4.19 -31.23 -12.08
CA THR A 122 -3.23 -31.95 -11.25
C THR A 122 -2.22 -32.77 -12.05
N VAL A 123 -2.55 -33.11 -13.29
CA VAL A 123 -1.75 -33.94 -14.19
C VAL A 123 -1.23 -33.23 -15.43
N ASP A 124 -1.62 -31.96 -15.62
CA ASP A 124 -1.14 -31.16 -16.74
C ASP A 124 0.19 -30.51 -16.35
N MET A 125 1.30 -31.12 -16.79
CA MET A 125 2.65 -30.64 -16.50
C MET A 125 2.91 -29.28 -17.15
N THR A 126 2.47 -29.08 -18.40
CA THR A 126 2.60 -27.82 -19.13
C THR A 126 1.94 -26.66 -18.38
N ALA A 127 0.71 -26.86 -17.90
CA ALA A 127 0.01 -25.86 -17.10
C ALA A 127 0.69 -25.57 -15.75
N GLN A 128 1.40 -26.55 -15.17
CA GLN A 128 2.17 -26.36 -13.94
C GLN A 128 3.46 -25.59 -14.19
N ASP A 129 4.17 -25.92 -15.27
CA ASP A 129 5.38 -25.22 -15.71
C ASP A 129 5.08 -23.75 -15.97
N GLU A 130 3.93 -23.45 -16.58
CA GLU A 130 3.45 -22.10 -16.81
C GLU A 130 3.20 -21.33 -15.51
N ILE A 131 2.51 -21.92 -14.52
CA ILE A 131 2.35 -21.28 -13.21
C ILE A 131 3.72 -21.07 -12.54
N MET A 132 4.64 -22.02 -12.64
CA MET A 132 5.99 -21.88 -12.08
C MET A 132 6.79 -20.77 -12.79
N GLY A 133 6.65 -20.63 -14.11
CA GLY A 133 7.20 -19.55 -14.91
C GLY A 133 6.66 -18.19 -14.49
N ILE A 134 5.33 -18.04 -14.41
CA ILE A 134 4.67 -16.80 -13.96
C ILE A 134 5.13 -16.42 -12.55
N LEU A 135 5.16 -17.37 -11.61
CA LEU A 135 5.67 -17.14 -10.25
C LEU A 135 7.13 -16.69 -10.22
N SER A 136 7.94 -17.14 -11.19
CA SER A 136 9.34 -16.72 -11.34
C SER A 136 9.44 -15.28 -11.85
N LYS A 137 8.63 -14.90 -12.86
CA LYS A 137 8.57 -13.53 -13.38
C LYS A 137 8.10 -12.52 -12.31
N ILE A 138 7.17 -12.89 -11.43
CA ILE A 138 6.69 -12.01 -10.33
C ILE A 138 7.81 -11.58 -9.37
N VAL A 139 8.80 -12.45 -9.16
CA VAL A 139 9.91 -12.19 -8.22
C VAL A 139 11.21 -11.79 -8.92
N ASP A 140 11.17 -11.67 -10.24
CA ASP A 140 12.24 -11.16 -11.08
C ASP A 140 12.34 -9.64 -10.94
N LYS A 141 13.52 -9.17 -10.53
CA LYS A 141 13.79 -7.76 -10.28
C LYS A 141 13.91 -6.94 -11.55
N ASP A 142 14.25 -7.56 -12.68
CA ASP A 142 14.35 -6.89 -13.97
C ASP A 142 12.96 -6.58 -14.54
N LEU A 143 11.96 -7.37 -14.13
CA LEU A 143 10.56 -7.09 -14.42
C LEU A 143 9.94 -6.18 -13.36
N TYR A 144 9.94 -6.62 -12.11
CA TYR A 144 9.35 -5.97 -10.95
C TYR A 144 10.43 -5.63 -9.91
N PRO A 145 10.75 -4.34 -9.64
CA PRO A 145 11.72 -3.96 -8.60
C PRO A 145 11.40 -4.57 -7.23
N ASN A 146 10.12 -4.79 -6.98
CA ASN A 146 9.59 -5.52 -5.83
C ASN A 146 8.29 -6.27 -6.21
N PRO A 147 7.97 -7.40 -5.57
CA PRO A 147 6.76 -8.16 -5.90
C PRO A 147 5.43 -7.45 -5.60
N PHE A 148 5.40 -6.37 -4.81
CA PHE A 148 4.17 -5.58 -4.64
C PHE A 148 3.76 -4.84 -5.92
N GLY A 149 4.71 -4.59 -6.83
CA GLY A 149 4.40 -4.07 -8.15
C GLY A 149 3.41 -4.96 -8.90
N PHE A 150 3.51 -6.29 -8.75
CA PHE A 150 2.56 -7.23 -9.35
C PHE A 150 1.14 -7.05 -8.81
N PHE A 151 0.99 -6.77 -7.51
CA PHE A 151 -0.31 -6.50 -6.89
C PHE A 151 -0.94 -5.23 -7.47
N GLU A 152 -0.17 -4.15 -7.58
CA GLU A 152 -0.65 -2.90 -8.18
C GLU A 152 -1.06 -3.11 -9.65
N THR A 153 -0.25 -3.84 -10.43
CA THR A 153 -0.58 -4.22 -11.82
C THR A 153 -1.90 -4.98 -11.91
N SER A 154 -2.07 -6.07 -11.14
CA SER A 154 -3.28 -6.88 -11.16
C SER A 154 -4.52 -6.10 -10.74
N LEU A 155 -4.42 -5.23 -9.74
CA LEU A 155 -5.52 -4.37 -9.30
C LEU A 155 -5.91 -3.33 -10.36
N ASN A 156 -4.92 -2.70 -10.99
CA ASN A 156 -5.16 -1.78 -12.10
C ASN A 156 -5.80 -2.50 -13.30
N ALA A 157 -5.32 -3.71 -13.63
CA ALA A 157 -5.87 -4.51 -14.71
C ALA A 157 -7.31 -4.96 -14.43
N ARG A 158 -7.63 -5.34 -13.18
CA ARG A 158 -8.99 -5.62 -12.69
C ARG A 158 -9.90 -4.39 -12.84
N ALA A 159 -9.38 -3.18 -12.58
CA ALA A 159 -10.09 -1.92 -12.75
C ALA A 159 -10.21 -1.45 -14.23
N GLY A 160 -9.79 -2.28 -15.20
CA GLY A 160 -9.95 -2.00 -16.63
C GLY A 160 -8.76 -1.30 -17.30
N HIS A 161 -7.64 -1.11 -16.60
CA HIS A 161 -6.46 -0.43 -17.15
C HIS A 161 -5.77 -1.28 -18.23
N LYS A 162 -5.81 -0.79 -19.48
CA LYS A 162 -5.38 -1.56 -20.66
C LYS A 162 -3.89 -1.87 -20.68
N GLN A 163 -3.04 -0.95 -20.26
CA GLN A 163 -1.59 -1.18 -20.19
C GLN A 163 -1.25 -2.25 -19.14
N ALA A 164 -1.99 -2.29 -18.03
CA ALA A 164 -1.80 -3.33 -17.01
C ALA A 164 -2.28 -4.70 -17.53
N GLN A 165 -3.42 -4.75 -18.23
CA GLN A 165 -3.89 -5.97 -18.91
C GLN A 165 -2.86 -6.46 -19.93
N LEU A 166 -2.33 -5.56 -20.77
CA LEU A 166 -1.29 -5.87 -21.76
C LEU A 166 -0.02 -6.39 -21.09
N HIS A 167 0.38 -5.81 -19.96
CA HIS A 167 1.57 -6.26 -19.24
C HIS A 167 1.39 -7.68 -18.69
N LEU A 168 0.23 -8.02 -18.12
CA LEU A 168 -0.08 -9.38 -17.69
C LEU A 168 -0.07 -10.38 -18.85
N GLN A 169 -0.62 -10.00 -20.02
CA GLN A 169 -0.58 -10.85 -21.22
C GLN A 169 0.84 -11.03 -21.77
N ASN A 170 1.68 -10.01 -21.73
CA ASN A 170 3.09 -10.16 -22.13
C ASN A 170 3.86 -11.11 -21.19
N ILE A 171 3.60 -11.05 -19.87
CA ILE A 171 4.20 -12.00 -18.92
C ILE A 171 3.75 -13.42 -19.26
N HIS A 172 2.47 -13.60 -19.58
CA HIS A 172 1.93 -14.89 -19.96
C HIS A 172 2.57 -15.40 -21.26
N LEU A 173 2.68 -14.55 -22.30
CA LEU A 173 3.32 -14.89 -23.56
C LEU A 173 4.78 -15.32 -23.36
N ASP A 174 5.58 -14.50 -22.65
CA ASP A 174 6.99 -14.74 -22.37
C ASP A 174 7.22 -16.10 -21.69
N VAL A 175 6.35 -16.48 -20.74
CA VAL A 175 6.41 -17.79 -20.09
C VAL A 175 6.03 -18.95 -21.04
N ILE A 176 5.04 -18.76 -21.92
CA ILE A 176 4.67 -19.80 -22.89
C ILE A 176 5.75 -19.98 -23.95
N GLU A 177 6.37 -18.89 -24.41
CA GLU A 177 7.50 -18.93 -25.34
C GLU A 177 8.69 -19.67 -24.71
N ASP A 178 9.02 -19.38 -23.45
CA ASP A 178 10.06 -20.12 -22.68
C ASP A 178 9.76 -21.64 -22.65
N ILE A 179 8.49 -22.05 -22.49
CA ILE A 179 8.08 -23.47 -22.49
C ILE A 179 8.15 -24.08 -23.90
N GLN A 180 7.77 -23.32 -24.92
CA GLN A 180 7.75 -23.76 -26.32
C GLN A 180 9.16 -24.09 -26.85
N GLU A 181 10.20 -23.46 -26.31
CA GLU A 181 11.61 -23.79 -26.61
C GLU A 181 11.99 -25.20 -26.15
N GLU A 182 11.37 -25.70 -25.07
CA GLU A 182 11.62 -27.03 -24.51
C GLU A 182 10.68 -28.10 -25.07
N ILE A 183 9.43 -27.73 -25.33
CA ILE A 183 8.36 -28.63 -25.77
C ILE A 183 7.62 -27.97 -26.93
N SER A 184 7.76 -28.52 -28.15
CA SER A 184 7.01 -28.06 -29.32
C SER A 184 5.78 -28.91 -29.60
N GLY A 185 4.67 -28.27 -30.00
CA GLY A 185 3.43 -28.95 -30.36
C GLY A 185 2.30 -27.98 -30.75
N GLU A 186 1.38 -28.44 -31.61
CA GLU A 186 0.25 -27.63 -32.11
C GLU A 186 -0.59 -26.94 -31.01
N PRO A 187 -0.88 -27.57 -29.84
CA PRO A 187 -1.67 -26.92 -28.79
C PRO A 187 -0.97 -25.70 -28.16
N LEU A 188 0.36 -25.69 -28.10
CA LEU A 188 1.13 -24.55 -27.59
C LEU A 188 1.15 -23.42 -28.62
N ASP A 189 1.29 -23.75 -29.91
CA ASP A 189 1.25 -22.77 -31.02
C ASP A 189 -0.10 -22.04 -31.07
N GLU A 190 -1.21 -22.76 -30.86
CA GLU A 190 -2.54 -22.16 -30.78
C GLU A 190 -2.65 -21.21 -29.57
N LYS A 191 -2.15 -21.64 -28.40
CA LYS A 191 -2.16 -20.82 -27.18
C LYS A 191 -1.35 -19.53 -27.35
N VAL A 192 -0.15 -19.62 -27.93
CA VAL A 192 0.67 -18.45 -28.30
C VAL A 192 -0.13 -17.51 -29.20
N SER A 193 -0.78 -18.06 -30.24
CA SER A 193 -1.58 -17.27 -31.19
C SER A 193 -2.75 -16.54 -30.51
N GLN A 194 -3.47 -17.20 -29.60
CA GLN A 194 -4.56 -16.61 -28.82
C GLN A 194 -4.08 -15.46 -27.92
N ILE A 195 -2.94 -15.63 -27.24
CA ILE A 195 -2.35 -14.58 -26.39
C ILE A 195 -1.90 -13.39 -27.25
N GLN A 196 -1.26 -13.65 -28.39
CA GLN A 196 -0.82 -12.62 -29.33
C GLN A 196 -1.99 -11.83 -29.93
N GLU A 197 -3.12 -12.48 -30.23
CA GLU A 197 -4.35 -11.79 -30.65
C GLU A 197 -4.85 -10.84 -29.55
N SER A 198 -4.94 -11.32 -28.31
CA SER A 198 -5.33 -10.49 -27.16
C SER A 198 -4.39 -9.30 -26.95
N ILE A 199 -3.08 -9.50 -27.11
CA ILE A 199 -2.07 -8.44 -27.08
C ILE A 199 -2.36 -7.41 -28.17
N SER A 200 -2.61 -7.84 -29.41
CA SER A 200 -2.89 -6.94 -30.53
C SER A 200 -4.14 -6.08 -30.30
N GLU A 201 -5.20 -6.68 -29.77
CA GLU A 201 -6.43 -5.95 -29.40
C GLU A 201 -6.16 -4.89 -28.32
N LEU A 202 -5.40 -5.25 -27.28
CA LEU A 202 -5.03 -4.34 -26.20
C LEU A 202 -4.15 -3.20 -26.70
N GLU A 203 -3.17 -3.46 -27.57
CA GLU A 203 -2.33 -2.43 -28.19
C GLU A 203 -3.15 -1.43 -29.01
N SER A 204 -4.13 -1.93 -29.77
CA SER A 204 -5.07 -1.09 -30.51
C SER A 204 -5.89 -0.18 -29.57
N ALA A 205 -6.44 -0.75 -28.49
CA ALA A 205 -7.19 -0.01 -27.48
C ALA A 205 -6.33 1.05 -26.77
N ILE A 206 -5.08 0.72 -26.43
CA ILE A 206 -4.11 1.65 -25.81
C ILE A 206 -3.81 2.82 -26.76
N LYS A 207 -3.70 2.58 -28.08
CA LYS A 207 -3.48 3.65 -29.06
C LYS A 207 -4.64 4.64 -29.09
N VAL A 208 -5.89 4.16 -28.95
CA VAL A 208 -7.07 5.02 -28.83
C VAL A 208 -7.03 5.81 -27.53
N ALA A 209 -6.83 5.15 -26.39
CA ALA A 209 -6.73 5.79 -25.08
C ALA A 209 -5.63 6.86 -25.02
N LYS A 210 -4.45 6.59 -25.62
CA LYS A 210 -3.35 7.57 -25.71
C LYS A 210 -3.71 8.81 -26.52
N LYS A 211 -4.58 8.70 -27.53
CA LYS A 211 -5.06 9.88 -28.29
C LYS A 211 -6.01 10.72 -27.44
N GLU A 212 -6.92 10.08 -26.72
CA GLU A 212 -7.85 10.77 -25.81
C GLU A 212 -7.10 11.47 -24.67
N ALA A 213 -6.14 10.78 -24.06
CA ALA A 213 -5.28 11.34 -23.02
C ALA A 213 -4.54 12.60 -23.50
N LYS A 214 -4.00 12.59 -24.74
CA LYS A 214 -3.34 13.78 -25.31
C LYS A 214 -4.29 14.99 -25.45
N ALA A 215 -5.55 14.75 -25.79
CA ALA A 215 -6.54 15.83 -25.89
C ALA A 215 -6.85 16.41 -24.49
N GLN A 216 -7.04 15.56 -23.49
CA GLN A 216 -7.25 15.98 -22.10
C GLN A 216 -6.03 16.72 -21.53
N GLU A 217 -4.83 16.23 -21.82
CA GLU A 217 -3.57 16.88 -21.44
C GLU A 217 -3.47 18.30 -22.00
N ALA A 218 -3.86 18.49 -23.27
CA ALA A 218 -3.87 19.83 -23.88
C ALA A 218 -4.83 20.78 -23.14
N SER A 219 -6.06 20.33 -22.84
CA SER A 219 -7.02 21.12 -22.06
C SER A 219 -6.50 21.45 -20.66
N ARG A 220 -5.89 20.49 -19.96
CA ARG A 220 -5.28 20.71 -18.64
C ARG A 220 -4.15 21.74 -18.71
N LYS A 221 -3.26 21.64 -19.71
CA LYS A 221 -2.16 22.60 -19.91
C LYS A 221 -2.65 24.03 -20.12
N ASP A 222 -3.79 24.22 -20.77
CA ASP A 222 -4.36 25.56 -20.96
C ASP A 222 -4.86 26.15 -19.65
N VAL A 223 -5.50 25.36 -18.79
CA VAL A 223 -5.86 25.77 -17.42
C VAL A 223 -4.62 26.16 -16.61
N MET A 224 -3.56 25.34 -16.65
CA MET A 224 -2.31 25.61 -15.92
C MET A 224 -1.63 26.92 -16.36
N LYS A 225 -1.71 27.30 -17.64
CA LYS A 225 -1.13 28.58 -18.12
C LYS A 225 -1.79 29.79 -17.45
N VAL A 226 -3.08 29.70 -17.13
CA VAL A 226 -3.81 30.75 -16.41
C VAL A 226 -3.38 30.75 -14.94
N LEU A 227 -3.37 29.58 -14.29
CA LEU A 227 -3.01 29.43 -12.88
C LEU A 227 -1.55 29.81 -12.57
N ASP A 228 -0.63 29.61 -13.52
CA ASP A 228 0.77 30.02 -13.38
C ASP A 228 0.94 31.54 -13.20
N LYS A 229 -0.04 32.32 -13.68
CA LYS A 229 -0.09 33.79 -13.61
C LYS A 229 -0.99 34.30 -12.49
N ALA A 230 -1.48 33.42 -11.61
CA ALA A 230 -2.27 33.83 -10.46
C ALA A 230 -1.51 34.85 -9.59
N ALA A 231 -2.25 35.76 -8.96
CA ALA A 231 -1.70 36.70 -7.99
C ALA A 231 -1.09 35.95 -6.79
N ALA A 232 -0.35 36.68 -5.94
CA ALA A 232 0.45 36.07 -4.88
C ALA A 232 -0.38 35.20 -3.93
N ASP A 233 -1.58 35.65 -3.56
CA ASP A 233 -2.56 34.92 -2.75
C ASP A 233 -2.98 33.57 -3.35
N GLY A 234 -3.08 33.48 -4.68
CA GLY A 234 -3.38 32.25 -5.40
C GLY A 234 -2.16 31.36 -5.70
N GLN A 235 -0.98 31.67 -5.16
CA GLN A 235 0.22 30.85 -5.33
C GLN A 235 0.29 29.76 -4.23
N LEU A 236 0.72 28.55 -4.60
CA LEU A 236 0.84 27.40 -3.68
C LEU A 236 1.54 27.73 -2.36
N LYS A 237 2.65 28.50 -2.40
CA LYS A 237 3.36 28.91 -1.18
C LYS A 237 2.45 29.69 -0.23
N ASN A 238 1.74 30.70 -0.74
CA ASN A 238 0.93 31.56 0.12
C ASN A 238 -0.30 30.80 0.63
N LEU A 239 -0.91 29.94 -0.19
CA LEU A 239 -1.99 29.04 0.24
C LEU A 239 -1.53 28.11 1.37
N LEU A 240 -0.34 27.49 1.23
CA LEU A 240 0.26 26.66 2.27
C LEU A 240 0.52 27.47 3.56
N GLN A 241 1.17 28.62 3.44
CA GLN A 241 1.51 29.46 4.59
C GLN A 241 0.27 29.98 5.31
N ALA A 242 -0.78 30.33 4.58
CA ALA A 242 -2.07 30.74 5.14
C ALA A 242 -2.89 29.57 5.70
N ASN A 243 -2.38 28.34 5.62
CA ASN A 243 -3.06 27.12 6.01
C ASN A 243 -4.39 26.90 5.25
N ASP A 244 -4.49 27.41 4.01
CA ASP A 244 -5.66 27.25 3.14
C ASP A 244 -5.65 25.87 2.48
N ARG A 245 -6.06 24.87 3.25
CA ARG A 245 -6.14 23.47 2.82
C ARG A 245 -7.02 23.27 1.59
N GLU A 246 -8.15 23.98 1.51
CA GLU A 246 -9.08 23.88 0.38
C GLU A 246 -8.48 24.48 -0.90
N GLY A 247 -7.87 25.65 -0.79
CA GLY A 247 -7.17 26.30 -1.89
C GLY A 247 -6.00 25.45 -2.40
N VAL A 248 -5.20 24.88 -1.50
CA VAL A 248 -4.11 23.97 -1.88
C VAL A 248 -4.63 22.72 -2.58
N ALA A 249 -5.63 22.03 -2.03
CA ALA A 249 -6.18 20.83 -2.66
C ALA A 249 -6.79 21.14 -4.04
N SER A 250 -7.55 22.22 -4.14
CA SER A 250 -8.15 22.68 -5.40
C SER A 250 -7.09 23.02 -6.45
N LEU A 251 -5.98 23.64 -6.04
CA LEU A 251 -4.86 23.93 -6.94
C LEU A 251 -4.17 22.65 -7.39
N LEU A 252 -3.82 21.74 -6.47
CA LEU A 252 -3.17 20.47 -6.79
C LEU A 252 -4.00 19.65 -7.79
N GLU A 253 -5.32 19.58 -7.60
CA GLU A 253 -6.25 18.88 -8.48
C GLU A 253 -6.16 19.32 -9.95
N LYS A 254 -5.87 20.61 -10.21
CA LYS A 254 -5.70 21.13 -11.58
C LYS A 254 -4.34 20.78 -12.20
N TYR A 255 -3.33 20.48 -11.40
CA TYR A 255 -1.97 20.18 -11.87
C TYR A 255 -1.69 18.67 -11.99
N ILE A 256 -2.40 17.84 -11.22
CA ILE A 256 -2.35 16.38 -11.24
C ILE A 256 -2.70 15.85 -12.66
N PRO A 257 -1.81 15.07 -13.32
CA PRO A 257 -1.99 14.58 -14.69
C PRO A 257 -2.91 13.35 -14.74
N ARG A 258 -4.19 13.54 -14.44
CA ARG A 258 -5.22 12.48 -14.38
C ARG A 258 -5.23 11.60 -15.64
N GLU A 259 -5.04 12.20 -16.80
CA GLU A 259 -5.04 11.50 -18.08
C GLU A 259 -3.89 10.47 -18.27
N GLN A 260 -2.91 10.45 -17.37
CA GLN A 260 -1.74 9.54 -17.39
C GLN A 260 -1.72 8.56 -16.21
N MET A 261 -2.70 8.66 -15.32
CA MET A 261 -2.76 7.91 -14.07
C MET A 261 -3.38 6.54 -14.27
N THR A 262 -2.86 5.56 -13.56
CA THR A 262 -3.54 4.28 -13.36
C THR A 262 -4.77 4.47 -12.45
N PRO A 263 -5.76 3.54 -12.47
CA PRO A 263 -6.90 3.59 -11.56
C PRO A 263 -6.51 3.69 -10.07
N MET A 264 -5.45 3.00 -9.64
CA MET A 264 -4.96 3.08 -8.26
C MET A 264 -4.38 4.46 -7.93
N GLU A 265 -3.64 5.09 -8.85
CA GLU A 265 -3.18 6.47 -8.68
C GLU A 265 -4.34 7.47 -8.58
N HIS A 266 -5.41 7.27 -9.36
CA HIS A 266 -6.61 8.10 -9.23
C HIS A 266 -7.17 8.07 -7.82
N LYS A 267 -7.39 6.87 -7.28
CA LYS A 267 -7.89 6.66 -5.92
C LYS A 267 -6.96 7.28 -4.87
N PHE A 268 -5.65 7.07 -5.01
CA PHE A 268 -4.65 7.65 -4.12
C PHE A 268 -4.72 9.18 -4.07
N TRP A 269 -4.78 9.84 -5.23
CA TRP A 269 -4.86 11.29 -5.30
C TRP A 269 -6.21 11.82 -4.81
N ASP A 270 -7.33 11.18 -5.16
CA ASP A 270 -8.67 11.58 -4.69
C ASP A 270 -8.74 11.53 -3.17
N PHE A 271 -8.24 10.43 -2.60
CA PHE A 271 -8.17 10.25 -1.16
C PHE A 271 -7.26 11.30 -0.50
N THR A 272 -6.05 11.48 -1.01
CA THR A 272 -5.08 12.45 -0.47
C THR A 272 -5.64 13.87 -0.51
N LEU A 273 -6.20 14.30 -1.65
CA LEU A 273 -6.80 15.63 -1.79
C LEU A 273 -7.99 15.83 -0.85
N ASN A 274 -8.83 14.80 -0.69
CA ASN A 274 -9.94 14.86 0.26
C ASN A 274 -9.45 15.02 1.70
N LYS A 275 -8.39 14.31 2.11
CA LYS A 275 -7.82 14.42 3.46
C LYS A 275 -7.03 15.69 3.69
N ILE A 276 -6.42 16.27 2.65
CA ILE A 276 -5.87 17.62 2.74
C ILE A 276 -6.98 18.62 3.12
N ARG A 277 -8.13 18.56 2.43
CA ARG A 277 -9.30 19.42 2.70
C ARG A 277 -9.90 19.17 4.09
N ASN A 278 -10.03 17.89 4.45
CA ASN A 278 -10.77 17.42 5.61
C ASN A 278 -9.90 16.50 6.48
N PRO A 279 -8.85 17.02 7.14
CA PRO A 279 -8.01 16.21 8.01
C PRO A 279 -8.79 15.79 9.26
N VAL A 280 -8.41 14.68 9.88
CA VAL A 280 -8.98 14.30 11.18
C VAL A 280 -8.66 15.34 12.27
N ALA A 281 -9.50 15.36 13.30
CA ALA A 281 -9.32 16.22 14.47
C ALA A 281 -7.96 15.96 15.15
N LEU A 282 -7.37 17.00 15.76
CA LEU A 282 -6.02 16.96 16.33
C LEU A 282 -5.81 15.79 17.32
N LYS A 283 -6.79 15.50 18.18
CA LYS A 283 -6.79 14.38 19.14
C LYS A 283 -6.75 12.97 18.50
N ASP A 284 -7.07 12.86 17.22
CA ASP A 284 -7.13 11.62 16.45
C ASP A 284 -5.93 11.47 15.49
N ARG A 285 -5.02 12.46 15.52
CA ARG A 285 -3.75 12.43 14.78
C ARG A 285 -2.68 11.61 15.49
N VAL A 286 -1.60 11.32 14.78
CA VAL A 286 -0.41 10.63 15.31
C VAL A 286 0.81 11.53 15.32
N LEU A 287 1.66 11.33 16.33
CA LEU A 287 2.92 12.03 16.51
C LEU A 287 3.99 11.46 15.59
N MET A 288 4.50 12.31 14.70
CA MET A 288 5.56 11.99 13.76
C MET A 288 6.70 13.01 13.87
N TYR A 289 7.91 12.57 13.53
CA TYR A 289 9.11 13.40 13.54
C TYR A 289 9.75 13.42 12.16
N ARG A 290 10.43 14.52 11.85
CA ARG A 290 11.22 14.64 10.63
C ARG A 290 12.49 15.43 10.94
N GLY A 291 13.64 14.87 10.56
CA GLY A 291 14.87 15.65 10.47
C GLY A 291 14.78 16.58 9.27
N THR A 292 15.06 17.87 9.46
CA THR A 292 14.80 18.92 8.46
C THR A 292 16.07 19.61 7.99
N ASP A 293 17.24 19.01 8.23
CA ASP A 293 18.52 19.62 7.85
C ASP A 293 18.57 19.84 6.33
N GLY A 294 18.63 21.12 5.92
CA GLY A 294 18.64 21.51 4.51
C GLY A 294 17.25 21.62 3.85
N ASP A 295 16.16 21.30 4.57
CA ASP A 295 14.80 21.51 4.07
C ASP A 295 14.48 23.00 3.94
N ARG A 296 13.67 23.34 2.93
CA ARG A 296 13.07 24.67 2.83
C ARG A 296 11.73 24.67 3.56
N LEU A 297 11.71 25.33 4.71
CA LEU A 297 10.51 25.51 5.52
C LEU A 297 9.89 26.89 5.31
N TYR A 298 8.57 26.97 5.42
CA TYR A 298 7.78 28.16 5.10
C TYR A 298 7.04 28.65 6.35
N PRO A 299 7.38 29.81 6.92
CA PRO A 299 6.67 30.41 8.05
C PRO A 299 5.18 30.61 7.75
N MET A 300 4.32 30.35 8.72
CA MET A 300 2.88 30.58 8.60
C MET A 300 2.58 32.07 8.34
N ILE A 301 1.55 32.34 7.55
CA ILE A 301 0.91 33.65 7.46
C ILE A 301 -0.23 33.67 8.49
N LYS A 302 -0.14 34.59 9.44
CA LYS A 302 -1.16 34.82 10.46
C LYS A 302 -1.69 36.24 10.32
N ASP A 303 -3.01 36.39 10.25
CA ASP A 303 -3.68 37.68 10.09
C ASP A 303 -3.15 38.51 8.89
N GLY A 304 -2.80 37.83 7.80
CA GLY A 304 -2.27 38.45 6.58
C GLY A 304 -0.79 38.81 6.61
N VAL A 305 -0.06 38.49 7.69
CA VAL A 305 1.38 38.77 7.83
C VAL A 305 2.15 37.46 8.00
N GLU A 306 3.23 37.30 7.23
CA GLU A 306 4.17 36.17 7.39
C GLU A 306 4.90 36.31 8.73
N LEU A 307 4.85 35.27 9.56
CA LEU A 307 5.62 35.23 10.81
C LEU A 307 7.11 35.37 10.52
N SER A 308 7.84 36.06 11.40
CA SER A 308 9.30 36.01 11.32
C SER A 308 9.81 34.58 11.52
N LYS A 309 10.99 34.26 10.96
CA LYS A 309 11.58 32.92 11.10
C LYS A 309 11.70 32.52 12.58
N GLU A 310 12.15 33.43 13.44
CA GLU A 310 12.26 33.19 14.89
C GLU A 310 10.91 32.91 15.55
N GLU A 311 9.86 33.67 15.22
CA GLU A 311 8.52 33.42 15.76
C GLU A 311 7.95 32.09 15.28
N ALA A 312 8.13 31.76 14.00
CA ALA A 312 7.66 30.50 13.43
C ALA A 312 8.39 29.30 14.03
N VAL A 313 9.69 29.41 14.30
CA VAL A 313 10.50 28.40 15.02
C VAL A 313 9.98 28.22 16.45
N LYS A 314 9.83 29.30 17.21
CA LYS A 314 9.35 29.24 18.61
C LYS A 314 7.93 28.68 18.73
N GLN A 315 7.08 28.90 17.73
CA GLN A 315 5.70 28.41 17.71
C GLN A 315 5.53 27.06 17.00
N GLY A 316 6.58 26.54 16.35
CA GLY A 316 6.49 25.36 15.49
C GLY A 316 5.52 25.53 14.32
N LYS A 317 5.37 26.74 13.75
CA LYS A 317 4.40 27.06 12.69
C LYS A 317 5.06 27.21 11.33
N LEU A 318 5.63 26.10 10.85
CA LEU A 318 6.33 26.00 9.58
C LEU A 318 5.68 24.91 8.71
N GLY A 319 5.40 25.24 7.45
CA GLY A 319 5.02 24.26 6.43
C GLY A 319 6.25 23.74 5.69
N ALA A 320 6.16 22.52 5.15
CA ALA A 320 7.18 21.96 4.28
C ALA A 320 6.58 21.54 2.94
N MET A 321 7.41 21.49 1.91
CA MET A 321 7.06 20.93 0.60
C MET A 321 8.14 19.93 0.18
N SER A 322 7.74 18.90 -0.56
CA SER A 322 8.65 17.91 -1.12
C SER A 322 9.66 18.58 -2.06
N THR A 323 10.83 17.98 -2.13
CA THR A 323 11.99 18.48 -2.88
C THR A 323 11.69 18.70 -4.36
N ILE A 324 10.82 17.87 -4.95
CA ILE A 324 10.36 18.05 -6.33
C ILE A 324 9.63 19.39 -6.56
N LEU A 325 8.99 19.93 -5.52
CA LEU A 325 8.30 21.24 -5.56
C LEU A 325 9.22 22.40 -5.19
N THR A 326 10.32 22.16 -4.48
CA THR A 326 11.19 23.24 -3.99
C THR A 326 12.46 23.45 -4.82
N ARG A 327 12.92 22.42 -5.56
CA ARG A 327 14.16 22.46 -6.37
C ARG A 327 14.03 23.30 -7.64
N ASN A 328 12.86 23.30 -8.27
CA ASN A 328 12.66 23.95 -9.57
C ASN A 328 12.45 25.46 -9.45
N GLN A 329 12.89 26.23 -10.45
CA GLN A 329 12.76 27.69 -10.51
C GLN A 329 11.40 28.12 -11.10
N GLY A 330 10.97 29.34 -10.79
CA GLY A 330 9.71 29.93 -11.26
C GLY A 330 8.67 30.13 -10.16
N THR A 331 7.47 30.56 -10.57
CA THR A 331 6.32 30.75 -9.67
C THR A 331 5.93 29.43 -9.00
N TRP A 332 5.37 29.49 -7.79
CA TRP A 332 5.06 28.30 -7.02
C TRP A 332 4.06 27.39 -7.72
N ASN A 333 3.10 27.97 -8.45
CA ASN A 333 2.16 27.20 -9.27
C ASN A 333 2.86 26.53 -10.45
N ARG A 334 3.81 27.20 -11.11
CA ARG A 334 4.58 26.60 -12.22
C ARG A 334 5.38 25.38 -11.75
N ARG A 335 5.86 25.36 -10.50
CA ARG A 335 6.60 24.22 -9.94
C ARG A 335 5.74 22.97 -9.80
N LEU A 336 4.42 23.09 -9.68
CA LEU A 336 3.49 21.95 -9.69
C LEU A 336 3.47 21.20 -11.03
N ARG A 337 3.95 21.79 -12.13
CA ARG A 337 4.19 21.06 -13.40
C ARG A 337 5.15 19.88 -13.22
N SER A 338 5.97 19.90 -12.16
CA SER A 338 6.88 18.81 -11.85
C SER A 338 6.16 17.48 -11.59
N LEU A 339 4.92 17.56 -11.07
CA LEU A 339 4.01 16.41 -10.88
C LEU A 339 3.68 15.70 -12.19
N GLN A 340 3.66 16.43 -13.31
CA GLN A 340 3.55 15.80 -14.62
C GLN A 340 4.91 15.25 -15.06
N THR A 341 5.98 16.04 -14.91
CA THR A 341 7.29 15.62 -15.42
C THR A 341 7.84 14.37 -14.76
N MET A 342 7.42 14.02 -13.54
CA MET A 342 7.88 12.79 -12.87
C MET A 342 7.50 11.53 -13.66
N TYR A 343 6.40 11.55 -14.42
CA TYR A 343 5.90 10.39 -15.17
C TYR A 343 6.85 9.93 -16.29
N GLY A 344 7.81 10.79 -16.70
CA GLY A 344 8.82 10.47 -17.71
C GLY A 344 10.27 10.61 -17.22
N LYS A 345 10.50 10.63 -15.91
CA LYS A 345 11.84 10.74 -15.30
C LYS A 345 12.34 9.39 -14.80
N GLU A 346 13.65 9.30 -14.59
CA GLU A 346 14.34 8.14 -13.99
C GLU A 346 13.71 7.68 -12.67
N PHE A 347 13.18 8.62 -11.86
CA PHE A 347 12.45 8.31 -10.62
C PHE A 347 11.19 7.45 -10.81
N SER A 348 10.66 7.37 -12.04
CA SER A 348 9.55 6.49 -12.42
C SER A 348 10.03 5.37 -13.34
N GLN A 349 11.27 4.91 -13.20
CA GLN A 349 11.80 3.77 -13.94
C GLN A 349 12.17 2.64 -12.98
N ASN A 350 12.20 1.40 -13.49
CA ASN A 350 12.78 0.30 -12.74
C ASN A 350 14.31 0.51 -12.68
N PRO A 351 14.92 0.62 -11.49
CA PRO A 351 16.36 0.88 -11.35
C PRO A 351 17.22 -0.27 -11.88
N GLN A 352 16.69 -1.49 -11.94
CA GLN A 352 17.39 -2.66 -12.48
C GLN A 352 17.23 -2.77 -14.01
N ASN A 353 16.14 -2.24 -14.55
CA ASN A 353 15.85 -2.27 -15.98
C ASN A 353 15.09 -1.00 -16.43
N PRO A 354 15.81 0.05 -16.85
CA PRO A 354 15.19 1.31 -17.27
C PRO A 354 14.22 1.18 -18.46
N ASN A 355 14.34 0.11 -19.25
CA ASN A 355 13.49 -0.17 -20.39
C ASN A 355 12.23 -0.97 -20.02
N SER A 356 12.09 -1.39 -18.75
CA SER A 356 10.93 -2.15 -18.30
C SER A 356 9.65 -1.32 -18.43
N LYS A 357 8.67 -1.84 -19.17
CA LYS A 357 7.34 -1.21 -19.35
C LYS A 357 6.45 -1.32 -18.11
N PHE A 358 6.90 -2.05 -17.07
CA PHE A 358 6.19 -2.27 -15.82
C PHE A 358 5.74 -0.97 -15.13
N VAL A 359 6.55 0.10 -15.17
CA VAL A 359 6.23 1.32 -14.39
C VAL A 359 5.00 2.06 -14.91
N GLU A 360 4.56 1.79 -16.14
CA GLU A 360 3.27 2.28 -16.64
C GLU A 360 2.06 1.60 -15.96
N THR A 361 2.28 0.52 -15.20
CA THR A 361 1.24 -0.34 -14.62
C THR A 361 1.22 -0.34 -13.10
N ALA A 362 2.33 0.05 -12.46
CA ALA A 362 2.51 0.00 -11.01
C ALA A 362 3.46 1.10 -10.52
N ARG A 363 3.00 2.34 -10.66
CA ARG A 363 3.80 3.54 -10.47
C ARG A 363 3.95 3.93 -9.01
N LEU A 364 2.92 3.71 -8.18
CA LEU A 364 2.95 4.10 -6.77
C LEU A 364 4.01 3.29 -6.01
N THR A 365 3.99 1.97 -6.18
CA THR A 365 4.99 1.07 -5.60
C THR A 365 6.40 1.37 -6.11
N THR A 366 6.55 1.78 -7.38
CA THR A 366 7.82 2.23 -7.94
C THR A 366 8.30 3.52 -7.27
N TRP A 367 7.44 4.54 -7.13
CA TRP A 367 7.80 5.79 -6.45
C TRP A 367 8.19 5.58 -4.99
N MET A 368 7.52 4.68 -4.28
CA MET A 368 7.86 4.35 -2.90
C MET A 368 9.25 3.70 -2.81
N LYS A 369 9.56 2.78 -3.72
CA LYS A 369 10.91 2.17 -3.81
C LYS A 369 11.97 3.22 -4.17
N GLN A 370 11.71 4.01 -5.20
CA GLN A 370 12.64 5.04 -5.66
C GLN A 370 12.82 6.16 -4.64
N HIS A 371 11.83 6.46 -3.80
CA HIS A 371 11.99 7.42 -2.71
C HIS A 371 13.07 7.00 -1.70
N ALA A 372 13.14 5.70 -1.39
CA ALA A 372 14.17 5.19 -0.50
C ALA A 372 15.57 5.32 -1.12
N ASP A 373 15.69 5.20 -2.45
CA ASP A 373 16.97 5.28 -3.16
C ASP A 373 17.39 6.73 -3.47
N ASP A 374 16.46 7.58 -3.93
CA ASP A 374 16.63 9.01 -4.21
C ASP A 374 15.41 9.84 -3.73
N PRO A 375 15.42 10.33 -2.47
CA PRO A 375 14.31 11.12 -1.94
C PRO A 375 14.15 12.49 -2.63
N MET A 376 15.18 12.99 -3.33
CA MET A 376 15.18 14.33 -3.97
C MET A 376 14.29 14.40 -5.22
N GLY A 377 14.07 13.26 -5.89
CA GLY A 377 13.20 13.14 -7.06
C GLY A 377 11.73 12.94 -6.71
N SER A 378 11.43 12.67 -5.44
CA SER A 378 10.15 12.09 -5.04
C SER A 378 9.03 13.09 -4.75
N PRO A 379 7.76 12.67 -4.85
CA PRO A 379 6.62 13.43 -4.38
C PRO A 379 6.40 13.34 -2.85
N PHE A 380 7.27 12.68 -2.09
CA PHE A 380 7.02 12.39 -0.68
C PHE A 380 7.92 13.19 0.26
N LEU A 381 7.43 13.40 1.47
CA LEU A 381 8.18 13.82 2.64
C LEU A 381 8.33 12.59 3.54
N SER A 382 9.57 12.23 3.88
CA SER A 382 9.89 11.19 4.85
C SER A 382 9.61 11.65 6.27
N PHE A 383 8.93 10.80 7.04
CA PHE A 383 8.72 10.93 8.47
C PHE A 383 9.21 9.66 9.14
N SER A 384 9.69 9.83 10.37
CA SER A 384 9.88 8.71 11.28
C SER A 384 9.07 8.98 12.53
N SER A 385 8.45 7.95 13.04
CA SER A 385 7.84 7.98 14.35
C SER A 385 8.84 7.82 15.49
N SER A 386 10.07 7.40 15.18
CA SER A 386 11.15 7.35 16.15
C SER A 386 11.87 8.70 16.17
N TYR A 387 11.81 9.38 17.31
CA TYR A 387 12.59 10.58 17.54
C TYR A 387 14.08 10.35 17.24
N ASP A 388 14.65 9.22 17.67
CA ASP A 388 16.08 8.94 17.51
C ASP A 388 16.49 8.80 16.05
N VAL A 389 15.62 8.22 15.23
CA VAL A 389 15.87 8.10 13.79
C VAL A 389 15.79 9.49 13.17
N ALA A 390 14.71 10.24 13.40
CA ALA A 390 14.57 11.60 12.86
C ALA A 390 15.73 12.53 13.28
N TYR A 391 16.18 12.47 14.54
CA TYR A 391 17.29 13.27 15.05
C TYR A 391 18.64 12.92 14.39
N ARG A 392 18.85 11.67 13.95
CA ARG A 392 20.05 11.30 13.20
C ARG A 392 20.10 11.96 11.82
N PHE A 393 18.93 12.15 11.21
CA PHE A 393 18.77 12.82 9.90
C PHE A 393 18.65 14.34 10.00
N GLY A 394 18.34 14.87 11.18
CA GLY A 394 18.21 16.30 11.45
C GLY A 394 18.86 16.68 12.77
N LYS A 395 20.19 16.79 12.79
CA LYS A 395 20.96 17.07 14.01
C LYS A 395 20.91 18.54 14.37
N GLU A 396 20.86 19.40 13.36
CA GLU A 396 20.81 20.85 13.53
C GLU A 396 19.36 21.36 13.55
N SER A 397 18.43 20.61 12.93
CA SER A 397 17.03 20.97 12.86
C SER A 397 16.09 19.75 12.82
N LEU A 398 15.00 19.84 13.58
CA LEU A 398 14.01 18.76 13.70
C LEU A 398 12.60 19.31 13.91
N GLY A 399 11.65 18.81 13.13
CA GLY A 399 10.22 19.08 13.29
C GLY A 399 9.49 17.92 13.98
N ALA A 400 8.53 18.27 14.83
CA ALA A 400 7.56 17.34 15.40
C ALA A 400 6.14 17.74 14.95
N PHE A 401 5.37 16.75 14.52
CA PHE A 401 4.13 16.92 13.78
C PHE A 401 3.01 16.06 14.36
N LEU A 402 1.79 16.60 14.32
CA LEU A 402 0.54 15.87 14.49
C LEU A 402 -0.10 15.68 13.12
N VAL A 403 0.09 14.48 12.57
CA VAL A 403 -0.27 14.14 11.20
C VAL A 403 -1.51 13.26 11.19
N ASP A 404 -2.37 13.46 10.21
CA ASP A 404 -3.49 12.56 9.99
C ASP A 404 -2.95 11.15 9.63
N PRO A 405 -3.24 10.11 10.44
CA PRO A 405 -2.71 8.76 10.21
C PRO A 405 -3.16 8.16 8.88
N GLU A 406 -4.19 8.72 8.26
CA GLU A 406 -4.74 8.23 7.01
C GLU A 406 -3.94 8.71 5.79
N VAL A 407 -3.22 9.84 5.86
CA VAL A 407 -2.43 10.39 4.74
C VAL A 407 -0.95 10.02 4.78
N ILE A 408 -0.51 9.30 5.81
CA ILE A 408 0.84 8.75 5.89
C ILE A 408 0.84 7.28 5.47
N VAL A 409 1.82 6.93 4.66
CA VAL A 409 1.96 5.58 4.11
C VAL A 409 3.25 4.98 4.62
N PHE A 410 3.19 3.81 5.25
CA PHE A 410 4.41 3.10 5.63
C PHE A 410 5.19 2.67 4.37
N ASN A 411 6.47 3.05 4.27
CA ASN A 411 7.30 2.69 3.12
C ASN A 411 7.79 1.24 3.23
N GLN A 412 6.93 0.28 2.90
CA GLN A 412 7.32 -1.15 2.84
C GLN A 412 8.39 -1.45 1.79
N MET A 413 8.63 -0.51 0.87
CA MET A 413 9.60 -0.63 -0.20
C MET A 413 10.99 -0.11 0.18
N THR A 414 11.18 0.36 1.41
CA THR A 414 12.48 0.82 1.89
C THR A 414 13.41 -0.35 2.18
N ASP A 415 14.68 -0.16 1.84
CA ASP A 415 15.74 -1.14 2.13
C ASP A 415 16.30 -0.96 3.56
N TYR A 416 15.94 0.16 4.19
CA TYR A 416 16.47 0.61 5.47
C TYR A 416 15.62 0.08 6.63
N LYS A 417 15.81 -1.21 6.96
CA LYS A 417 15.02 -1.94 7.97
C LYS A 417 14.97 -1.28 9.36
N SER A 418 15.97 -0.49 9.71
CA SER A 418 16.05 0.20 11.02
C SER A 418 15.32 1.54 11.08
N GLU A 419 14.84 2.07 9.96
CA GLU A 419 14.42 3.47 9.87
C GLU A 419 12.90 3.69 9.92
N MET A 420 12.10 2.61 9.74
CA MET A 420 10.63 2.65 9.70
C MET A 420 10.09 3.95 9.10
N GLU A 421 10.32 4.12 7.80
CA GLU A 421 9.96 5.34 7.09
C GLU A 421 8.46 5.39 6.80
N PHE A 422 7.86 6.55 7.04
CA PHE A 422 6.51 6.89 6.63
C PHE A 422 6.53 8.04 5.62
N LEU A 423 5.75 7.92 4.56
CA LEU A 423 5.69 8.89 3.47
C LEU A 423 4.45 9.75 3.61
N HIS A 424 4.63 11.06 3.66
CA HIS A 424 3.56 12.04 3.54
C HIS A 424 3.60 12.70 2.16
N THR A 425 2.46 12.88 1.52
CA THR A 425 2.40 13.30 0.11
C THR A 425 2.54 14.81 -0.03
N LEU A 426 3.52 15.24 -0.85
CA LEU A 426 3.81 16.60 -1.32
C LEU A 426 4.12 17.69 -0.30
N ILE A 427 3.33 17.85 0.75
CA ILE A 427 3.37 19.02 1.62
C ILE A 427 3.02 18.62 3.05
N SER A 428 3.56 19.34 4.03
CA SER A 428 3.02 19.38 5.40
C SER A 428 2.61 20.80 5.73
N PHE A 429 1.48 20.94 6.40
CA PHE A 429 0.87 22.23 6.71
C PHE A 429 1.43 22.84 8.00
N PRO A 430 1.48 24.18 8.14
CA PRO A 430 1.93 24.82 9.38
C PRO A 430 1.12 24.45 10.62
N ASP A 431 -0.14 24.02 10.48
CA ASP A 431 -0.97 23.55 11.59
C ASP A 431 -0.65 22.11 12.03
N GLU A 432 0.04 21.31 11.22
CA GLU A 432 0.50 19.96 11.55
C GLU A 432 1.76 20.00 12.40
N MET A 433 2.66 20.96 12.16
CA MET A 433 3.82 21.16 13.02
C MET A 433 3.39 21.85 14.32
N PHE A 434 3.85 21.31 15.44
CA PHE A 434 3.56 21.86 16.77
C PHE A 434 4.82 22.20 17.56
N SER A 435 5.96 21.61 17.18
CA SER A 435 7.26 21.93 17.75
C SER A 435 8.32 21.84 16.67
N TYR A 436 9.27 22.76 16.75
CA TYR A 436 10.46 22.78 15.92
C TYR A 436 11.67 23.04 16.81
N TYR A 437 12.78 22.41 16.47
CA TYR A 437 14.10 22.67 17.02
C TYR A 437 15.00 23.14 15.89
N ASP A 438 15.76 24.21 16.13
CA ASP A 438 16.76 24.73 15.21
C ASP A 438 17.94 25.27 16.01
N SER A 439 19.13 24.72 15.79
CA SER A 439 20.32 25.06 16.57
C SER A 439 20.75 26.53 16.41
N GLU A 440 20.33 27.20 15.33
CA GLU A 440 20.56 28.64 15.12
C GLU A 440 19.76 29.50 16.11
N PHE A 441 18.55 29.07 16.47
CA PHE A 441 17.62 29.85 17.30
C PHE A 441 17.53 29.36 18.75
N ASP A 442 17.56 28.04 18.95
CA ASP A 442 17.46 27.40 20.26
C ASP A 442 18.84 27.18 20.91
N GLY A 443 19.92 27.38 20.14
CA GLY A 443 21.26 26.95 20.50
C GLY A 443 21.43 25.44 20.39
N LYS A 444 22.66 24.95 20.57
CA LYS A 444 22.94 23.51 20.53
C LYS A 444 22.41 22.82 21.79
N LEU A 445 21.30 22.12 21.65
CA LEU A 445 20.67 21.35 22.73
C LEU A 445 21.08 19.87 22.66
N SER A 446 21.07 19.19 23.81
CA SER A 446 21.17 17.73 23.85
C SER A 446 19.87 17.08 23.34
N GLY A 447 19.95 15.84 22.88
CA GLY A 447 18.78 15.09 22.42
C GLY A 447 17.66 15.02 23.47
N ASP A 448 18.00 14.86 24.75
CA ASP A 448 17.01 14.85 25.83
C ASP A 448 16.33 16.20 26.04
N SER A 449 17.09 17.30 25.92
CA SER A 449 16.53 18.66 26.02
C SER A 449 15.58 18.96 24.85
N ILE A 450 15.92 18.49 23.64
CA ILE A 450 15.05 18.63 22.46
C ILE A 450 13.76 17.83 22.65
N ARG A 451 13.84 16.58 23.13
CA ARG A 451 12.66 15.77 23.46
C ARG A 451 11.78 16.44 24.51
N ALA A 452 12.39 16.97 25.58
CA ALA A 452 11.66 17.66 26.64
C ALA A 452 10.96 18.93 26.12
N LYS A 453 11.61 19.66 25.21
CA LYS A 453 11.00 20.80 24.51
C LYS A 453 9.77 20.36 23.72
N ILE A 454 9.91 19.35 22.86
CA ILE A 454 8.80 18.82 22.04
C ILE A 454 7.63 18.37 22.95
N ASP A 455 7.93 17.69 24.05
CA ASP A 455 6.92 17.22 24.99
C ASP A 455 6.14 18.37 25.64
N ALA A 456 6.86 19.42 26.07
CA ALA A 456 6.28 20.62 26.66
C ALA A 456 5.41 21.38 25.64
N ASP A 457 5.89 21.52 24.40
CA ASP A 457 5.18 22.19 23.31
C ASP A 457 3.90 21.44 22.94
N LEU A 458 3.93 20.11 22.87
CA LEU A 458 2.73 19.29 22.63
C LEU A 458 1.68 19.51 23.73
N LYS A 459 2.09 19.43 25.00
CA LYS A 459 1.19 19.66 26.14
C LYS A 459 0.58 21.06 26.11
N LYS A 460 1.37 22.07 25.75
CA LYS A 460 0.90 23.45 25.60
C LYS A 460 -0.17 23.54 24.51
N VAL A 461 0.09 23.02 23.31
CA VAL A 461 -0.87 23.03 22.20
C VAL A 461 -2.17 22.30 22.57
N LEU A 462 -2.07 21.13 23.20
CA LEU A 462 -3.26 20.38 23.63
C LEU A 462 -4.04 21.09 24.74
N LYS A 463 -3.36 21.82 25.64
CA LYS A 463 -4.02 22.62 26.68
C LYS A 463 -4.76 23.83 26.10
N GLU A 464 -4.17 24.48 25.09
CA GLU A 464 -4.80 25.59 24.38
C GLU A 464 -6.06 25.13 23.62
N GLU A 465 -6.01 23.96 22.96
CA GLU A 465 -7.12 23.43 22.15
C GLU A 465 -8.22 22.75 22.99
N TYR A 466 -7.85 21.98 24.01
CA TYR A 466 -8.77 21.07 24.72
C TYR A 466 -8.95 21.36 26.21
N GLY A 467 -8.27 22.36 26.77
CA GLY A 467 -8.41 22.77 28.17
C GLY A 467 -8.16 21.60 29.14
N GLU A 468 -9.14 21.33 30.01
CA GLU A 468 -9.02 20.30 31.06
C GLU A 468 -8.84 18.87 30.53
N GLN A 469 -9.21 18.60 29.27
CA GLN A 469 -9.06 17.26 28.67
C GLN A 469 -7.65 16.99 28.12
N SER A 470 -6.76 18.01 28.13
CA SER A 470 -5.45 17.95 27.46
C SER A 470 -4.59 16.78 27.91
N ASP A 471 -4.55 16.48 29.21
CA ASP A 471 -3.66 15.45 29.75
C ASP A 471 -4.09 14.06 29.30
N LYS A 472 -5.40 13.79 29.28
CA LYS A 472 -5.93 12.52 28.76
C LYS A 472 -5.63 12.38 27.28
N ILE A 473 -5.90 13.43 26.49
CA ILE A 473 -5.65 13.44 25.04
C ILE A 473 -4.15 13.25 24.75
N TYR A 474 -3.28 13.89 25.53
CA TYR A 474 -1.84 13.71 25.42
C TYR A 474 -1.44 12.25 25.63
N GLN A 475 -1.93 11.59 26.70
CA GLN A 475 -1.62 10.18 26.96
C GLN A 475 -2.16 9.27 25.85
N ASP A 476 -3.40 9.51 25.40
CA ASP A 476 -4.02 8.75 24.31
C ASP A 476 -3.22 8.92 23.01
N LEU A 477 -2.79 10.14 22.68
CA LEU A 477 -2.03 10.45 21.47
C LEU A 477 -0.65 9.80 21.50
N VAL A 478 0.09 9.92 22.61
CA VAL A 478 1.40 9.28 22.77
C VAL A 478 1.29 7.76 22.72
N SER A 479 0.24 7.18 23.34
CA SER A 479 -0.01 5.74 23.28
C SER A 479 -0.34 5.28 21.87
N LYS A 480 -1.32 5.92 21.20
CA LYS A 480 -1.69 5.62 19.80
C LYS A 480 -0.49 5.75 18.88
N SER A 481 0.31 6.79 19.05
CA SER A 481 1.51 7.00 18.24
C SER A 481 2.56 5.92 18.46
N LYS A 482 2.77 5.44 19.70
CA LYS A 482 3.64 4.28 19.95
C LYS A 482 3.08 3.00 19.33
N GLU A 483 1.78 2.78 19.43
CA GLU A 483 1.12 1.61 18.83
C GLU A 483 1.23 1.62 17.30
N PHE A 484 1.12 2.79 16.68
CA PHE A 484 1.27 3.02 15.24
C PHE A 484 2.64 2.59 14.70
N VAL A 485 3.60 2.35 15.60
CA VAL A 485 5.05 2.32 15.33
C VAL A 485 5.69 1.01 15.75
N ASP A 486 4.91 0.12 16.35
CA ASP A 486 5.39 -1.21 16.68
C ASP A 486 5.76 -1.95 15.38
N SER A 487 7.06 -2.11 15.13
CA SER A 487 7.61 -2.74 13.94
C SER A 487 7.03 -4.13 13.71
N LYS A 488 6.75 -4.91 14.77
CA LYS A 488 6.11 -6.24 14.61
C LYS A 488 4.72 -6.10 13.98
N ARG A 489 4.00 -5.03 14.31
CA ARG A 489 2.67 -4.69 13.80
C ARG A 489 2.71 -3.93 12.48
N ALA A 490 3.75 -3.12 12.22
CA ALA A 490 4.01 -2.39 10.99
C ALA A 490 4.56 -3.30 9.86
N PHE A 491 5.02 -4.50 10.19
CA PHE A 491 5.40 -5.52 9.22
C PHE A 491 4.35 -6.63 9.07
N LEU A 492 3.14 -6.42 9.62
CA LEU A 492 2.04 -7.39 9.66
C LEU A 492 2.49 -8.79 10.09
N VAL A 493 3.56 -8.90 10.89
CA VAL A 493 4.00 -10.20 11.39
C VAL A 493 2.92 -10.63 12.36
N PRO A 494 2.13 -11.68 12.06
CA PRO A 494 1.05 -12.06 12.94
C PRO A 494 1.66 -12.35 14.30
N GLU A 495 1.26 -11.59 15.33
CA GLU A 495 1.67 -11.92 16.69
C GLU A 495 1.18 -13.34 16.95
N LYS A 496 2.13 -14.24 17.16
CA LYS A 496 1.82 -15.62 17.47
C LYS A 496 1.31 -15.65 18.89
N LYS A 497 0.00 -15.78 19.05
CA LYS A 497 -0.66 -15.85 20.35
C LYS A 497 -0.93 -17.31 20.68
N LEU A 498 -0.48 -17.74 21.84
CA LEU A 498 -0.84 -19.05 22.35
C LEU A 498 -2.28 -18.99 22.86
N GLU A 499 -3.19 -19.71 22.21
CA GLU A 499 -4.55 -19.89 22.71
C GLU A 499 -4.77 -21.34 23.10
N THR A 500 -5.42 -21.54 24.25
CA THR A 500 -5.85 -22.86 24.67
C THR A 500 -7.13 -23.20 23.93
N VAL A 501 -7.05 -24.15 23.01
CA VAL A 501 -8.20 -24.61 22.24
C VAL A 501 -8.58 -26.00 22.71
N THR A 502 -9.87 -26.18 22.90
CA THR A 502 -10.44 -27.46 23.29
C THR A 502 -10.54 -28.32 22.03
N VAL A 503 -9.62 -29.28 21.86
CA VAL A 503 -9.61 -30.18 20.70
C VAL A 503 -10.24 -31.50 21.09
N GLN A 504 -11.33 -31.84 20.42
CA GLN A 504 -12.00 -33.13 20.58
C GLN A 504 -11.30 -34.16 19.68
N THR A 505 -10.48 -35.03 20.26
CA THR A 505 -9.78 -36.08 19.50
C THR A 505 -10.48 -37.42 19.65
N ASN A 506 -10.72 -38.08 18.52
CA ASN A 506 -11.20 -39.46 18.49
C ASN A 506 -10.08 -40.38 18.96
N LYS A 507 -10.21 -40.95 20.16
CA LYS A 507 -9.28 -42.00 20.62
C LYS A 507 -9.93 -43.36 20.40
N ARG A 508 -9.13 -44.34 19.98
CA ARG A 508 -9.58 -45.73 20.00
C ARG A 508 -9.95 -46.09 21.45
N PRO A 509 -11.20 -46.53 21.71
CA PRO A 509 -11.60 -46.90 23.06
C PRO A 509 -10.71 -48.03 23.55
N GLY A 510 -10.25 -47.93 24.81
CA GLY A 510 -9.47 -48.99 25.45
C GLY A 510 -10.25 -50.31 25.49
N LEU A 511 -9.54 -51.44 25.64
CA LEU A 511 -10.10 -52.80 25.61
C LEU A 511 -11.34 -52.96 26.51
N TRP A 512 -11.28 -52.42 27.74
CA TRP A 512 -12.40 -52.45 28.68
C TRP A 512 -13.66 -51.71 28.19
N ARG A 513 -13.50 -50.55 27.54
CA ARG A 513 -14.63 -49.77 27.03
C ARG A 513 -15.20 -50.39 25.75
N ARG A 514 -14.35 -50.96 24.89
CA ARG A 514 -14.80 -51.77 23.74
C ARG A 514 -15.65 -52.95 24.19
N PHE A 515 -15.21 -53.66 25.24
CA PHE A 515 -15.98 -54.75 25.82
C PHE A 515 -17.36 -54.26 26.33
N TRP A 516 -17.41 -53.14 27.05
CA TRP A 516 -18.68 -52.58 27.52
C TRP A 516 -19.60 -52.03 26.41
N ASN A 517 -19.05 -51.40 25.38
CA ASN A 517 -19.80 -50.94 24.21
C ASN A 517 -20.40 -52.13 23.44
N TRP A 518 -19.64 -53.23 23.34
CA TRP A 518 -20.11 -54.49 22.77
C TRP A 518 -21.24 -55.12 23.59
N VAL A 519 -21.08 -55.21 24.93
CA VAL A 519 -22.14 -55.70 25.84
C VAL A 519 -23.41 -54.86 25.74
N LYS A 520 -23.28 -53.54 25.60
CA LYS A 520 -24.42 -52.61 25.49
C LYS A 520 -24.95 -52.44 24.06
N ARG A 521 -24.35 -53.09 23.05
CA ARG A 521 -24.66 -52.92 21.61
C ARG A 521 -24.74 -51.46 21.15
N LYS A 522 -23.87 -50.60 21.68
CA LYS A 522 -23.79 -49.19 21.29
C LYS A 522 -22.36 -48.84 20.90
N ASP A 523 -22.16 -48.54 19.62
CA ASP A 523 -20.91 -48.00 19.11
C ASP A 523 -20.89 -46.49 19.31
N GLU A 524 -20.72 -46.09 20.58
CA GLU A 524 -20.56 -44.68 20.90
C GLU A 524 -19.09 -44.27 20.69
N PRO A 525 -18.82 -43.30 19.79
CA PRO A 525 -17.46 -42.81 19.58
C PRO A 525 -16.89 -42.23 20.88
N TYR A 526 -15.64 -42.62 21.19
CA TYR A 526 -14.95 -42.14 22.37
C TYR A 526 -14.10 -40.91 22.03
N TYR A 527 -14.59 -39.77 22.48
CA TYR A 527 -13.87 -38.51 22.37
C TYR A 527 -13.17 -38.19 23.67
N VAL A 528 -11.90 -37.81 23.57
CA VAL A 528 -11.22 -37.12 24.67
C VAL A 528 -11.14 -35.65 24.31
N VAL A 529 -11.69 -34.85 25.20
CA VAL A 529 -11.63 -33.39 25.13
C VAL A 529 -10.33 -32.99 25.83
N GLU A 530 -9.33 -32.57 25.05
CA GLU A 530 -8.05 -32.11 25.59
C GLU A 530 -7.90 -30.61 25.30
N ASN A 531 -7.51 -29.85 26.32
CA ASN A 531 -7.11 -28.47 26.15
C ASN A 531 -5.69 -28.47 25.59
N LYS A 532 -5.53 -28.11 24.32
CA LYS A 532 -4.23 -27.95 23.68
C LYS A 532 -3.93 -26.48 23.50
N THR A 533 -2.76 -26.05 23.94
CA THR A 533 -2.24 -24.74 23.57
C THR A 533 -1.83 -24.81 22.11
N GLN A 534 -2.57 -24.10 21.25
CA GLN A 534 -2.21 -23.93 19.84
C GLN A 534 -1.71 -22.52 19.62
N GLU A 535 -0.77 -22.38 18.71
CA GLU A 535 -0.30 -21.08 18.26
C GLU A 535 -1.30 -20.53 17.25
N VAL A 536 -2.08 -19.53 17.65
CA VAL A 536 -3.06 -18.83 16.82
C VAL A 536 -2.46 -17.51 16.37
N LYS A 537 -2.71 -17.13 15.12
CA LYS A 537 -2.37 -15.78 14.64
C LYS A 537 -3.30 -14.79 15.34
N ALA A 538 -2.74 -13.81 16.07
CA ALA A 538 -3.54 -12.72 16.60
C ALA A 538 -4.29 -12.01 15.46
N GLY A 539 -5.51 -11.54 15.75
CA GLY A 539 -6.35 -10.83 14.76
C GLY A 539 -5.72 -9.54 14.24
N PRO A 540 -6.28 -8.96 13.16
CA PRO A 540 -5.72 -7.76 12.55
C PRO A 540 -5.77 -6.61 13.54
N ASN A 541 -4.65 -5.90 13.68
CA ASN A 541 -4.65 -4.64 14.41
C ASN A 541 -5.18 -3.51 13.50
N LYS A 542 -5.82 -2.49 14.07
CA LYS A 542 -6.47 -1.37 13.34
C LYS A 542 -5.53 -0.61 12.37
N LEU A 543 -4.22 -0.80 12.53
CA LEU A 543 -3.14 -0.25 11.70
C LEU A 543 -3.02 -0.87 10.30
N THR A 544 -3.80 -1.91 10.01
CA THR A 544 -3.93 -2.46 8.65
C THR A 544 -4.37 -1.43 7.59
N CYS A 545 -4.82 -0.25 7.99
CA CYS A 545 -5.24 0.82 7.08
C CYS A 545 -4.11 1.76 6.61
N SER A 546 -2.93 1.77 7.24
CA SER A 546 -1.79 2.65 6.85
C SER A 546 -0.83 2.00 5.84
N TYR A 547 -1.17 0.82 5.35
CA TYR A 547 -0.42 0.10 4.32
C TYR A 547 -0.86 0.60 2.96
N ALA A 548 0.11 0.99 2.11
CA ALA A 548 -0.13 1.57 0.80
C ALA A 548 -1.26 0.85 0.05
N LEU A 549 -1.15 -0.45 -0.15
CA LEU A 549 -2.14 -1.20 -0.94
C LEU A 549 -3.49 -1.40 -0.22
N MET A 550 -3.54 -1.52 1.12
CA MET A 550 -4.81 -1.60 1.86
C MET A 550 -5.54 -0.26 1.93
N SER A 551 -4.82 0.85 2.07
CA SER A 551 -5.42 2.19 2.04
C SER A 551 -6.02 2.50 0.66
N PHE A 552 -5.45 1.94 -0.41
CA PHE A 552 -5.97 2.10 -1.78
C PHE A 552 -7.15 1.16 -2.11
N LEU A 553 -7.33 0.06 -1.37
CA LEU A 553 -8.37 -0.95 -1.61
C LEU A 553 -9.67 -0.72 -0.83
N LYS A 554 -9.63 0.01 0.29
CA LYS A 554 -10.82 0.30 1.11
C LYS A 554 -11.78 1.34 0.51
N TYR A 555 -11.40 2.01 -0.58
CA TYR A 555 -12.18 3.09 -1.20
C TYR A 555 -12.45 2.85 -2.68
#